data_AF-A0A7K2AU60-F1
#
_entry.id   AF-A0A7K2AU60-F1
#
_cell.length_a   1.000
_cell.length_b   1.000
_cell.length_c   1.000
_cell.angle_alpha   90.00
_cell.angle_beta   90.00
_cell.angle_gamma   90.00
#
_symmetry.space_group_name_H-M   'P 1'
#
loop_
_entity.id
_entity.type
_entity.pdbx_description
1 polymer ?
#
loop_
_entity_poly.entity_id
_entity_poly.type
_entity_poly.pdbx_seq_one_letter_code
_entity_poly.pdbx_strand_id
1 'polypeptide(L)'
;MGMTSLDFGAAARSLARAAHLRGLVVPVFASPPSRRDLHRSIRRRNGSPVVSIRLGDRPRGAVLADMIEGIVVANYLEDSKADLVRSALWL
;
A
#
# COMPACT_ATOMS: atom_id res chain seq x y z
N MET A 1 -11.14 15.22 -6.15
CA MET A 1 -11.24 14.01 -7.00
C MET A 1 -10.68 12.82 -6.24
N GLY A 2 -11.40 11.69 -6.21
CA GLY A 2 -10.95 10.44 -5.58
C GLY A 2 -9.93 9.69 -6.44
N MET A 3 -9.42 8.56 -5.94
CA MET A 3 -8.52 7.68 -6.68
C MET A 3 -9.31 6.83 -7.70
N THR A 4 -8.98 6.90 -8.99
CA THR A 4 -9.54 5.98 -9.99
C THR A 4 -8.81 4.63 -10.00
N SER A 5 -9.38 3.60 -10.64
CA SER A 5 -8.70 2.30 -10.79
C SER A 5 -7.40 2.40 -11.61
N LEU A 6 -7.35 3.30 -12.60
CA LEU A 6 -6.14 3.56 -13.38
C LEU A 6 -5.06 4.24 -12.54
N ASP A 7 -5.44 5.27 -11.77
CA ASP A 7 -4.53 5.92 -10.81
C ASP A 7 -3.98 4.93 -9.78
N PHE A 8 -4.86 4.09 -9.22
CA PHE A 8 -4.47 3.07 -8.25
C PHE A 8 -3.46 2.09 -8.84
N GLY A 9 -3.71 1.59 -10.05
CA GLY A 9 -2.79 0.69 -10.74
C GLY A 9 -1.47 1.34 -11.12
N ALA A 10 -1.46 2.64 -11.43
CA ALA A 10 -0.24 3.40 -11.69
C ALA A 10 0.57 3.60 -10.39
N ALA A 11 -0.08 4.03 -9.31
CA ALA A 11 0.54 4.18 -8.00
C ALA A 11 1.12 2.86 -7.50
N ALA A 12 0.41 1.74 -7.67
CA ALA A 12 0.88 0.42 -7.28
C ALA A 12 2.19 0.04 -7.97
N ARG A 13 2.31 0.32 -9.29
CA ARG A 13 3.54 0.06 -10.05
C ARG A 13 4.70 0.96 -9.61
N SER A 14 4.44 2.25 -9.38
CA SER A 14 5.47 3.18 -8.88
C SER A 14 5.98 2.78 -7.51
N LEU A 15 5.08 2.45 -6.58
CA LEU A 15 5.42 1.98 -5.24
C LEU A 15 6.14 0.63 -5.27
N ALA A 16 5.69 -0.31 -6.10
CA ALA A 16 6.36 -1.59 -6.29
C ALA A 16 7.81 -1.42 -6.73
N ARG A 17 8.06 -0.56 -7.73
CA ARG A 17 9.42 -0.25 -8.18
C ARG A 17 10.25 0.37 -7.06
N ALA A 18 9.70 1.34 -6.35
CA ALA A 18 10.40 2.04 -5.27
C ALA A 18 10.73 1.12 -4.09
N ALA A 19 9.83 0.21 -3.71
CA ALA A 19 10.04 -0.79 -2.68
C ALA A 19 11.08 -1.84 -3.11
N HIS A 20 10.99 -2.33 -4.35
CA HIS A 20 11.96 -3.28 -4.91
C HIS A 20 13.38 -2.73 -4.93
N LEU A 21 13.57 -1.47 -5.36
CA LEU A 21 14.88 -0.79 -5.35
C LEU A 21 15.47 -0.64 -3.93
N ARG A 22 14.65 -0.79 -2.89
CA ARG A 22 15.05 -0.74 -1.48
C ARG A 22 15.19 -2.12 -0.85
N GLY A 23 15.08 -3.20 -1.63
CA GLY A 23 15.16 -4.58 -1.12
C GLY A 23 13.96 -5.01 -0.27
N LEU A 24 12.82 -4.31 -0.38
CA LEU A 24 11.61 -4.63 0.37
C LEU A 24 10.75 -5.66 -0.37
N VAL A 25 10.03 -6.47 0.39
CA VAL A 25 8.92 -7.30 -0.11
C VAL A 25 7.85 -6.38 -0.69
N VAL A 26 7.46 -6.64 -1.93
CA VAL A 26 6.40 -5.91 -2.62
C VAL A 26 5.07 -6.64 -2.41
N PRO A 27 4.08 -6.03 -1.71
CA PRO A 27 2.77 -6.63 -1.58
C PRO A 27 1.99 -6.57 -2.90
N VAL A 28 1.05 -7.49 -3.07
CA VAL A 28 0.01 -7.37 -4.10
C VAL A 28 -1.01 -6.35 -3.62
N PHE A 29 -1.22 -5.28 -4.38
CA PHE A 29 -2.27 -4.31 -4.11
C PHE A 29 -3.59 -4.70 -4.76
N ALA A 30 -4.67 -4.68 -3.97
CA ALA A 30 -6.02 -5.02 -4.41
C ALA A 30 -7.05 -3.99 -3.92
N SER A 31 -8.24 -4.01 -4.50
CA SER A 31 -9.37 -3.18 -4.08
C SER A 31 -10.69 -3.85 -4.50
N PRO A 32 -11.75 -3.82 -3.67
CA PRO A 32 -11.79 -3.37 -2.27
C PRO A 32 -11.34 -4.47 -1.30
N PRO A 33 -11.22 -4.18 0.02
CA PRO A 33 -11.14 -5.22 1.05
C PRO A 33 -12.39 -6.11 1.04
N SER A 34 -12.25 -7.39 1.38
CA SER A 34 -13.40 -8.31 1.52
C SER A 34 -14.40 -7.85 2.58
N ARG A 35 -13.93 -7.07 3.56
CA ARG A 35 -14.69 -6.51 4.67
C ARG A 35 -15.02 -5.04 4.40
N ARG A 36 -16.30 -4.70 4.28
CA ARG A 36 -16.80 -3.36 3.93
C ARG A 36 -16.73 -2.35 5.08
N ASP A 37 -16.23 -2.71 6.24
CA ASP A 37 -15.96 -1.80 7.35
C ASP A 37 -14.50 -1.29 7.34
N LEU A 38 -13.62 -1.91 6.55
CA LEU A 38 -12.20 -1.61 6.57
C LEU A 38 -11.78 -0.64 5.46
N HIS A 39 -10.89 0.30 5.81
CA HIS A 39 -10.20 1.15 4.84
C HIS A 39 -9.03 0.44 4.16
N ARG A 40 -8.29 -0.38 4.93
CA ARG A 40 -7.25 -1.28 4.42
C ARG A 40 -7.29 -2.62 5.16
N SER A 41 -6.86 -3.69 4.51
CA SER A 41 -6.62 -4.98 5.14
C SER A 41 -5.40 -5.64 4.55
N ILE A 42 -4.66 -6.41 5.35
CA ILE A 42 -3.56 -7.25 4.88
C ILE A 42 -3.88 -8.72 5.11
N ARG A 43 -3.63 -9.56 4.10
CA ARG A 43 -3.66 -11.02 4.21
C ARG A 43 -2.31 -11.58 3.79
N ARG A 44 -1.80 -12.56 4.54
CA ARG A 44 -0.55 -13.25 4.19
C ARG A 44 -0.91 -14.65 3.71
N ARG A 45 -0.75 -14.93 2.41
CA ARG A 45 -1.00 -16.25 1.82
C ARG A 45 0.30 -16.74 1.19
N ASN A 46 0.77 -17.90 1.62
CA ASN A 46 1.98 -18.55 1.08
C ASN A 46 3.20 -17.59 1.02
N GLY A 47 3.39 -16.77 2.07
CA GLY A 47 4.50 -15.83 2.16
C GLY A 47 4.34 -14.51 1.39
N SER A 48 3.33 -14.37 0.51
CA SER A 48 3.07 -13.13 -0.22
C SER A 48 1.99 -12.29 0.47
N PRO A 49 2.30 -11.06 0.91
CA PRO A 49 1.30 -10.16 1.48
C PRO A 49 0.40 -9.56 0.39
N VAL A 50 -0.90 -9.60 0.63
CA VAL A 50 -1.93 -8.93 -0.18
C VAL A 50 -2.51 -7.79 0.63
N VAL A 51 -2.40 -6.57 0.13
CA VAL A 51 -2.93 -5.35 0.76
C VAL A 51 -4.14 -4.89 -0.05
N SER A 52 -5.33 -5.02 0.53
CA SER A 52 -6.58 -4.56 -0.08
C SER A 52 -6.99 -3.21 0.47
N ILE A 53 -7.38 -2.25 -0.37
CA ILE A 53 -7.63 -0.85 0.02
C ILE A 53 -8.96 -0.36 -0.55
N ARG A 54 -9.72 0.38 0.25
CA ARG A 54 -10.92 1.09 -0.17
C ARG A 54 -10.55 2.37 -0.90
N LEU A 55 -11.11 2.55 -2.11
CA LEU A 55 -10.92 3.76 -2.92
C LEU A 55 -12.07 4.78 -2.75
N GLY A 56 -13.32 4.30 -2.67
CA GLY A 56 -14.51 5.14 -2.60
C GLY A 56 -14.59 5.96 -1.32
N ASP A 57 -15.18 7.15 -1.41
CA ASP A 57 -15.40 8.12 -0.32
C ASP A 57 -14.12 8.53 0.41
N ARG A 58 -12.98 8.49 -0.29
CA ARG A 58 -11.68 8.82 0.28
C ARG A 58 -10.87 9.76 -0.60
N PRO A 59 -10.14 10.71 0.01
CA PRO A 59 -9.21 11.54 -0.73
C PRO A 59 -8.05 10.68 -1.24
N ARG A 60 -7.51 11.04 -2.42
CA ARG A 60 -6.40 10.33 -3.06
C ARG A 60 -5.20 10.13 -2.13
N GLY A 61 -4.87 11.14 -1.33
CA GLY A 61 -3.78 11.07 -0.35
C GLY A 61 -3.99 9.99 0.73
N ALA A 62 -5.22 9.77 1.19
CA ALA A 62 -5.49 8.72 2.18
C ALA A 62 -5.32 7.31 1.60
N VAL A 63 -5.67 7.14 0.32
CA VAL A 63 -5.45 5.87 -0.39
C VAL A 63 -3.95 5.62 -0.58
N LEU A 64 -3.18 6.63 -1.01
CA LEU A 64 -1.72 6.52 -1.13
C LEU A 64 -1.04 6.22 0.21
N ALA A 65 -1.47 6.90 1.28
CA ALA A 65 -0.97 6.64 2.63
C ALA A 65 -1.19 5.18 3.05
N ASP A 66 -2.37 4.62 2.77
CA ASP A 66 -2.65 3.20 3.06
C ASP A 66 -1.83 2.24 2.18
N MET A 67 -1.51 2.62 0.94
CA MET A 67 -0.63 1.82 0.08
C MET A 67 0.80 1.77 0.63
N ILE A 68 1.32 2.92 1.05
CA ILE A 68 2.64 3.06 1.68
C ILE A 68 2.68 2.29 3.00
N GLU A 69 1.67 2.48 3.86
CA GLU A 69 1.57 1.75 5.13
C GLU A 69 1.44 0.23 4.90
N GLY A 70 0.80 -0.18 3.80
CA GLY A 70 0.76 -1.57 3.36
C GLY A 70 2.15 -2.17 3.14
N ILE A 71 3.09 -1.42 2.57
CA ILE A 71 4.49 -1.87 2.37
C ILE A 71 5.22 -1.93 3.71
N VAL A 72 5.06 -0.92 4.57
CA VAL A 72 5.67 -0.89 5.90
C VAL A 72 5.26 -2.12 6.73
N VAL A 73 3.96 -2.39 6.81
CA VAL A 73 3.40 -3.52 7.57
C VAL A 73 3.74 -4.87 6.91
N ALA A 74 3.78 -4.95 5.58
CA ALA A 74 4.19 -6.15 4.87
C ALA A 74 5.64 -6.58 5.18
N ASN A 75 6.50 -5.60 5.47
CA ASN A 75 7.93 -5.79 5.75
C ASN A 75 8.28 -5.77 7.25
N TYR A 76 7.28 -5.68 8.14
CA TYR A 76 7.49 -5.60 9.59
C TYR A 76 8.49 -4.49 9.97
N LEU A 77 8.39 -3.34 9.30
CA LEU A 77 9.25 -2.20 9.60
C LEU A 77 8.71 -1.45 10.81
N GLU A 78 9.61 -1.10 11.72
CA GLU A 78 9.32 -0.41 12.97
C GLU A 78 10.25 0.80 13.13
N ASP A 79 9.89 1.67 14.08
CA ASP A 79 10.66 2.86 14.47
C ASP A 79 11.18 3.72 13.28
N SER A 80 12.45 4.11 13.33
CA SER A 80 13.10 4.95 12.33
C SER A 80 13.11 4.31 10.94
N LYS A 81 13.14 2.98 10.83
CA LYS A 81 13.09 2.29 9.52
C LYS A 81 11.72 2.48 8.88
N ALA A 82 10.65 2.38 9.65
CA ALA A 82 9.31 2.63 9.16
C ALA A 82 9.17 4.08 8.66
N ASP A 83 9.66 5.04 9.45
CA ASP A 83 9.61 6.46 9.08
C ASP A 83 10.39 6.80 7.80
N LEU A 84 11.63 6.30 7.69
CA LEU A 84 12.46 6.47 6.50
C LEU A 84 11.79 5.90 5.25
N VAL A 85 11.18 4.71 5.35
CA VAL A 85 10.49 4.09 4.22
C VAL A 85 9.23 4.85 3.85
N ARG A 86 8.43 5.35 4.81
CA ARG A 86 7.25 6.19 4.50
C ARG A 86 7.67 7.42 3.72
N SER A 87 8.64 8.17 4.24
CA SER A 87 9.17 9.38 3.60
C SER A 87 9.70 9.10 2.19
N ALA A 88 10.38 7.96 2.00
CA ALA A 88 10.98 7.58 0.73
C ALA A 88 9.99 7.06 -0.33
N LEU A 89 8.76 6.69 0.07
CA LEU A 89 7.72 6.14 -0.81
C LEU A 89 6.61 7.15 -1.15
N TRP A 90 6.61 8.33 -0.52
CA TRP A 90 5.78 9.46 -0.93
C TRP A 90 6.35 10.09 -2.22
N LEU A 91 6.00 9.48 -3.36
CA LEU A 91 6.38 9.91 -4.71
C LEU A 91 5.29 10.75 -5.39
#